data_AF-A0A2W6IFD4-F1
#
_entry.id   AF-A0A2W6IFD4-F1
#
_cell.length_a   1.000
_cell.length_b   1.000
_cell.length_c   1.000
_cell.angle_alpha   90.00
_cell.angle_beta   90.00
_cell.angle_gamma   90.00
#
_symmetry.space_group_name_H-M   'P 1'
#
loop_
_entity.id
_entity.type
_entity.pdbx_description
1 polymer ?
#
loop_
_entity_poly.entity_id
_entity_poly.type
_entity_poly.pdbx_seq_one_letter_code
_entity_poly.pdbx_strand_id
1 'polypeptide(L)'
;MKKMMFLAALLLPMVAQAYSGHGGMKAKRISNEVYAYHFDNGFTGEDAMGWDPDLQFAWSRLAAARACKVSVDEGAALDYLAKKFDQDPVMQEIVGVGFHEAQIRSNSSFCTQARIDSTNELVEELKANELKSRFR
;
A
#
# COMPACT_ATOMS: atom_id res chain seq x y z
N MET A 1 15.41 41.35 39.46
CA MET A 1 15.18 41.28 38.00
C MET A 1 15.84 40.01 37.48
N LYS A 2 15.08 38.93 37.22
CA LYS A 2 15.60 37.66 36.67
C LYS A 2 15.09 37.52 35.24
N LYS A 3 16.02 37.40 34.29
CA LYS A 3 15.77 37.32 32.85
C LYS A 3 14.96 36.06 32.52
N MET A 4 13.82 36.21 31.86
CA MET A 4 13.11 35.12 31.17
C MET A 4 13.91 34.76 29.92
N MET A 5 14.45 33.54 29.90
CA MET A 5 14.97 32.92 28.67
C MET A 5 13.78 32.28 27.94
N PHE A 6 13.50 32.80 26.75
CA PHE A 6 12.61 32.15 25.78
C PHE A 6 13.27 30.86 25.28
N LEU A 7 12.65 29.71 25.51
CA LEU A 7 12.97 28.50 24.77
C LEU A 7 12.39 28.65 23.36
N ALA A 8 13.26 28.83 22.36
CA ALA A 8 12.92 28.57 20.98
C ALA A 8 12.87 27.05 20.78
N ALA A 9 11.66 26.50 20.64
CA ALA A 9 11.48 25.12 20.23
C ALA A 9 11.93 25.00 18.76
N LEU A 10 13.09 24.39 18.53
CA LEU A 10 13.49 23.93 17.20
C LEU A 10 12.53 22.83 16.75
N LEU A 11 11.60 23.18 15.86
CA LEU A 11 10.89 22.22 15.03
C LEU A 11 11.90 21.64 14.02
N LEU A 12 12.59 20.58 14.41
CA LEU A 12 13.31 19.74 13.46
C LEU A 12 12.26 19.09 12.55
N PRO A 13 12.37 19.22 11.21
CA PRO A 13 11.52 18.45 10.33
C PRO A 13 11.80 16.96 10.60
N MET A 14 10.74 16.18 10.85
CA MET A 14 10.83 14.73 10.79
C MET A 14 11.21 14.35 9.37
N VAL A 15 12.51 14.19 9.12
CA VAL A 15 13.00 13.60 7.89
C VAL A 15 12.56 12.15 7.95
N ALA A 16 11.52 11.80 7.18
CA ALA A 16 11.15 10.43 6.95
C ALA A 16 12.40 9.71 6.41
N GLN A 17 12.97 8.81 7.21
CA GLN A 17 14.12 8.01 6.82
C GLN A 17 13.74 7.27 5.54
N ALA A 18 14.33 7.66 4.40
CA ALA A 18 14.11 6.98 3.14
C ALA A 18 14.58 5.52 3.28
N TYR A 19 13.74 4.57 2.84
CA TYR A 19 14.04 3.15 2.90
C TYR A 19 15.34 2.83 2.13
N SER A 20 16.31 2.23 2.80
CA SER A 20 17.66 1.96 2.29
C SER A 20 17.83 0.59 1.61
N GLY A 21 16.73 -0.08 1.27
CA GLY A 21 16.76 -1.40 0.60
C GLY A 21 17.16 -2.57 1.51
N HIS A 22 17.00 -2.46 2.83
CA HIS A 22 17.27 -3.56 3.76
C HIS A 22 15.99 -4.01 4.47
N GLY A 23 15.53 -5.22 4.13
CA GLY A 23 14.33 -5.85 4.70
C GLY A 23 13.14 -5.81 3.74
N GLY A 24 13.15 -6.66 2.72
CA GLY A 24 12.07 -6.73 1.73
C GLY A 24 10.73 -7.23 2.27
N MET A 25 9.73 -7.26 1.39
CA MET A 25 8.40 -7.82 1.66
C MET A 25 8.43 -9.33 1.99
N LYS A 26 9.60 -9.98 1.87
CA LYS A 26 9.86 -11.37 2.29
C LYS A 26 10.36 -11.50 3.74
N ALA A 27 10.61 -10.39 4.44
CA ALA A 27 11.11 -10.42 5.81
C ALA A 27 10.07 -10.99 6.78
N LYS A 28 10.52 -11.69 7.83
CA LYS A 28 9.64 -12.17 8.92
C LYS A 28 8.86 -11.04 9.60
N ARG A 29 9.42 -9.83 9.59
CA ARG A 29 8.78 -8.60 10.07
C ARG A 29 9.07 -7.49 9.06
N ILE A 30 8.01 -6.96 8.45
CA ILE A 30 8.08 -5.84 7.54
C ILE A 30 7.87 -4.57 8.37
N SER A 31 8.73 -3.57 8.19
CA SER A 31 8.53 -2.27 8.87
C SER A 31 7.47 -1.45 8.14
N ASN A 32 6.83 -0.53 8.86
CA ASN A 32 5.81 0.33 8.27
C ASN A 32 6.37 1.18 7.11
N GLU A 33 7.65 1.56 7.18
CA GLU A 33 8.35 2.35 6.17
C GLU A 33 8.65 1.52 4.90
N VAL A 34 9.06 0.27 5.06
CA VAL A 34 9.26 -0.67 3.94
C VAL A 34 7.96 -0.86 3.17
N TYR A 35 6.88 -1.18 3.89
CA TYR A 35 5.60 -1.42 3.25
C TYR A 35 5.08 -0.15 2.55
N ALA A 36 5.17 0.99 3.22
CA ALA A 36 4.86 2.30 2.65
C ALA A 36 5.64 2.58 1.36
N TYR A 37 6.95 2.29 1.35
CA TYR A 37 7.79 2.46 0.17
C TYR A 37 7.29 1.62 -1.00
N HIS A 38 7.04 0.33 -0.80
CA HIS A 38 6.55 -0.54 -1.88
C HIS A 38 5.13 -0.20 -2.32
N PHE A 39 4.27 0.23 -1.41
CA PHE A 39 2.94 0.72 -1.77
C PHE A 39 3.02 1.94 -2.70
N ASP A 40 3.94 2.87 -2.43
CA ASP A 40 4.10 4.11 -3.19
C ASP A 40 4.87 3.90 -4.52
N ASN A 41 5.80 2.95 -4.57
CA ASN A 41 6.73 2.79 -5.71
C ASN A 41 6.51 1.50 -6.51
N GLY A 42 5.63 0.61 -6.05
CA GLY A 42 5.37 -0.70 -6.64
C GLY A 42 6.06 -1.84 -5.90
N PHE A 43 5.47 -3.02 -6.07
CA PHE A 43 5.96 -4.28 -5.50
C PHE A 43 6.82 -5.02 -6.54
N THR A 44 7.98 -4.44 -6.87
CA THR A 44 8.92 -4.95 -7.87
C THR A 44 10.30 -5.26 -7.24
N GLY A 45 11.16 -5.94 -7.99
CA GLY A 45 12.52 -6.27 -7.58
C GLY A 45 12.64 -7.52 -6.70
N GLU A 46 13.87 -7.82 -6.28
CA GLU A 46 14.21 -9.04 -5.53
C GLU A 46 13.53 -9.15 -4.17
N ASP A 47 13.12 -8.01 -3.63
CA ASP A 47 12.49 -7.85 -2.32
C ASP A 47 10.95 -7.96 -2.35
N ALA A 48 10.31 -7.99 -3.52
CA ALA A 48 8.85 -8.11 -3.66
C ALA A 48 8.34 -9.56 -3.48
N MET A 49 7.05 -9.76 -3.24
CA MET A 49 6.49 -11.07 -2.82
C MET A 49 6.41 -12.16 -3.91
N GLY A 50 7.13 -12.03 -5.04
CA GLY A 50 7.20 -13.06 -6.08
C GLY A 50 5.93 -13.23 -6.93
N TRP A 51 4.88 -12.48 -6.63
CA TRP A 51 3.67 -12.36 -7.44
C TRP A 51 3.85 -11.34 -8.57
N ASP A 52 2.97 -11.40 -9.57
CA ASP A 52 2.89 -10.37 -10.61
C ASP A 52 2.81 -8.96 -9.97
N PRO A 53 3.67 -8.00 -10.36
CA PRO A 53 3.67 -6.68 -9.74
C PRO A 53 2.40 -5.87 -9.93
N ASP A 54 1.72 -5.99 -11.08
CA ASP A 54 0.45 -5.30 -11.34
C ASP A 54 -0.66 -5.92 -10.47
N LEU A 55 -0.62 -7.24 -10.23
CA LEU A 55 -1.51 -7.91 -9.29
C LEU A 55 -1.27 -7.48 -7.84
N GLN A 56 -0.02 -7.42 -7.38
CA GLN A 56 0.31 -6.94 -6.04
C GLN A 56 -0.11 -5.48 -5.83
N PHE A 57 0.10 -4.64 -6.85
CA PHE A 57 -0.41 -3.28 -6.84
C PHE A 57 -1.93 -3.27 -6.65
N ALA A 58 -2.67 -4.07 -7.43
CA ALA A 58 -4.12 -4.15 -7.31
C ALA A 58 -4.58 -4.57 -5.91
N TRP A 59 -4.01 -5.65 -5.35
CA TRP A 59 -4.30 -6.11 -4.00
C TRP A 59 -4.01 -5.06 -2.94
N SER A 60 -2.88 -4.37 -3.05
CA SER A 60 -2.48 -3.35 -2.09
C SER A 60 -3.50 -2.20 -2.01
N ARG A 61 -4.08 -1.80 -3.15
CA ARG A 61 -5.05 -0.71 -3.23
C ARG A 61 -6.44 -1.15 -2.82
N LEU A 62 -6.86 -2.38 -3.12
CA LEU A 62 -8.10 -2.94 -2.55
C LEU A 62 -8.01 -3.00 -1.01
N ALA A 63 -6.87 -3.42 -0.48
CA ALA A 63 -6.59 -3.38 0.95
C ALA A 63 -6.61 -1.94 1.52
N ALA A 64 -6.06 -0.98 0.78
CA ALA A 64 -6.15 0.44 1.14
C ALA A 64 -7.59 0.95 1.09
N ALA A 65 -8.43 0.45 0.17
CA ALA A 65 -9.83 0.83 0.13
C ALA A 65 -10.56 0.42 1.41
N ARG A 66 -10.33 -0.81 1.89
CA ARG A 66 -10.83 -1.28 3.19
C ARG A 66 -10.33 -0.45 4.36
N ALA A 67 -9.02 -0.25 4.44
CA ALA A 67 -8.39 0.38 5.60
C ALA A 67 -8.63 1.89 5.66
N CYS A 68 -8.63 2.56 4.50
CA CYS A 68 -8.78 4.01 4.35
C CYS A 68 -10.22 4.43 4.03
N LYS A 69 -11.18 3.50 4.01
CA LYS A 69 -12.63 3.74 3.82
C LYS A 69 -12.97 4.35 2.45
N VAL A 70 -12.31 3.88 1.40
CA VAL A 70 -12.70 4.17 0.01
C VAL A 70 -13.74 3.15 -0.43
N SER A 71 -14.81 3.63 -1.08
CA SER A 71 -15.89 2.76 -1.55
C SER A 71 -15.49 2.02 -2.83
N VAL A 72 -15.70 0.70 -2.84
CA VAL A 72 -15.45 -0.18 -4.00
C VAL A 72 -16.42 -1.36 -3.95
N ASP A 73 -16.85 -1.83 -5.12
CA ASP A 73 -17.47 -3.15 -5.24
C ASP A 73 -16.37 -4.21 -5.25
N GLU A 74 -16.03 -4.68 -4.06
CA GLU A 74 -14.89 -5.56 -3.86
C GLU A 74 -15.10 -6.95 -4.48
N GLY A 75 -16.34 -7.46 -4.48
CA GLY A 75 -16.64 -8.75 -5.11
C GLY A 75 -16.37 -8.71 -6.60
N ALA A 76 -16.90 -7.68 -7.29
CA ALA A 76 -16.65 -7.50 -8.72
C ALA A 76 -15.16 -7.29 -9.05
N ALA A 77 -14.45 -6.52 -8.22
CA ALA A 77 -13.02 -6.29 -8.36
C ALA A 77 -12.20 -7.59 -8.23
N LEU A 78 -12.48 -8.41 -7.22
CA LEU A 78 -11.78 -9.67 -7.00
C LEU A 78 -12.08 -10.70 -8.10
N ASP A 79 -13.34 -10.79 -8.55
CA ASP A 79 -13.72 -11.66 -9.67
C ASP A 79 -12.99 -11.29 -10.96
N TYR A 80 -12.87 -9.99 -11.24
CA TYR A 80 -12.11 -9.49 -12.38
C TYR A 80 -10.63 -9.89 -12.29
N LEU A 81 -9.99 -9.65 -11.15
CA LEU A 81 -8.58 -9.97 -10.95
C LEU A 81 -8.33 -11.49 -11.00
N ALA A 82 -9.22 -12.30 -10.43
CA ALA A 82 -9.17 -13.75 -10.49
C ALA A 82 -9.15 -14.25 -11.92
N LYS A 83 -10.06 -13.74 -12.75
CA LYS A 83 -10.12 -14.07 -14.18
C LYS A 83 -8.90 -13.58 -14.95
N LYS A 84 -8.41 -12.36 -14.67
CA LYS A 84 -7.28 -11.76 -15.40
C LYS A 84 -5.97 -12.50 -15.17
N PHE A 85 -5.72 -12.96 -13.95
CA PHE A 85 -4.44 -13.57 -13.55
C PHE A 85 -4.50 -15.09 -13.36
N ASP A 86 -5.64 -15.72 -13.71
CA ASP A 86 -5.89 -17.16 -13.56
C ASP A 86 -5.58 -17.66 -12.14
N GLN A 87 -6.13 -16.93 -11.14
CA GLN A 87 -5.94 -17.23 -9.73
C GLN A 87 -7.28 -17.54 -9.05
N ASP A 88 -7.24 -18.38 -8.01
CA ASP A 88 -8.39 -18.65 -7.15
C ASP A 88 -8.80 -17.36 -6.40
N PRO A 89 -10.10 -16.95 -6.43
CA PRO A 89 -10.60 -15.80 -5.68
C PRO A 89 -10.30 -15.83 -4.17
N VAL A 90 -10.29 -17.02 -3.54
CA VAL A 90 -9.98 -17.19 -2.12
C VAL A 90 -8.50 -16.90 -1.85
N MET A 91 -7.61 -17.28 -2.78
CA MET A 91 -6.18 -16.97 -2.69
C MET A 91 -5.93 -15.47 -2.86
N GLN A 92 -6.66 -14.80 -3.76
CA GLN A 92 -6.59 -13.34 -3.93
C GLN A 92 -6.97 -12.59 -2.65
N GLU A 93 -8.03 -13.05 -1.99
CA GLU A 93 -8.55 -12.44 -0.76
C GLU A 93 -7.61 -12.63 0.43
N ILE A 94 -7.22 -13.88 0.73
CA ILE A 94 -6.47 -14.20 1.96
C ILE A 94 -4.98 -13.88 1.81
N VAL A 95 -4.36 -14.26 0.68
CA VAL A 95 -2.91 -14.14 0.49
C VAL A 95 -2.54 -12.78 -0.11
N GLY A 96 -3.44 -12.19 -0.91
CA GLY A 96 -3.27 -10.86 -1.46
C GLY A 96 -3.80 -9.78 -0.51
N VAL A 97 -5.10 -9.48 -0.62
CA VAL A 97 -5.72 -8.31 0.01
C VAL A 97 -5.58 -8.31 1.53
N GLY A 98 -5.87 -9.43 2.20
CA GLY A 98 -5.80 -9.54 3.65
C GLY A 98 -4.40 -9.31 4.23
N PHE A 99 -3.36 -9.80 3.54
CA PHE A 99 -1.98 -9.52 3.93
C PHE A 99 -1.66 -8.03 3.85
N HIS A 100 -1.99 -7.39 2.72
CA HIS A 100 -1.77 -5.96 2.53
C HIS A 100 -2.56 -5.12 3.55
N GLU A 101 -3.79 -5.51 3.86
CA GLU A 101 -4.63 -4.82 4.83
C GLU A 101 -4.00 -4.83 6.22
N ALA A 102 -3.45 -5.97 6.65
CA ALA A 102 -2.75 -6.09 7.93
C ALA A 102 -1.55 -5.12 8.04
N GLN A 103 -0.76 -4.99 6.96
CA GLN A 103 0.37 -4.04 6.91
C GLN A 103 -0.09 -2.58 6.92
N ILE A 104 -1.21 -2.28 6.25
CA ILE A 104 -1.76 -0.92 6.25
C ILE A 104 -2.28 -0.56 7.64
N ARG A 105 -3.04 -1.46 8.28
CA ARG A 105 -3.64 -1.22 9.59
C ARG A 105 -2.60 -1.15 10.72
N SER A 106 -1.41 -1.71 10.56
CA SER A 106 -0.31 -1.56 11.53
C SER A 106 0.32 -0.16 11.53
N ASN A 107 -0.04 0.70 10.58
CA ASN A 107 0.40 2.08 10.49
C ASN A 107 -0.81 3.04 10.51
N SER A 108 -1.07 3.64 11.67
CA SER A 108 -2.20 4.58 11.84
C SER A 108 -2.10 5.85 10.98
N SER A 109 -0.90 6.18 10.48
CA SER A 109 -0.67 7.33 9.60
C SER A 109 -0.58 6.95 8.12
N PHE A 110 -0.95 5.72 7.76
CA PHE A 110 -0.79 5.23 6.40
C PHE A 110 -1.67 5.98 5.38
N CYS A 111 -2.93 6.25 5.73
CA CYS A 111 -3.95 6.80 4.82
C CYS A 111 -3.74 8.30 4.56
N THR A 112 -2.72 8.64 3.77
CA THR A 112 -2.51 9.99 3.26
C THR A 112 -3.39 10.27 2.05
N GLN A 113 -3.62 11.54 1.72
CA GLN A 113 -4.47 11.91 0.58
C GLN A 113 -3.93 11.33 -0.74
N ALA A 114 -2.62 11.41 -0.99
CA ALA A 114 -2.01 10.85 -2.20
C ALA A 114 -2.26 9.33 -2.36
N ARG A 115 -2.28 8.59 -1.24
CA ARG A 115 -2.55 7.14 -1.25
C ARG A 115 -4.03 6.83 -1.46
N ILE A 116 -4.91 7.66 -0.91
CA ILE A 116 -6.36 7.59 -1.18
C ILE A 116 -6.64 7.90 -2.65
N ASP A 117 -6.03 8.94 -3.22
CA ASP A 117 -6.21 9.31 -4.62
C ASP A 117 -5.75 8.20 -5.58
N SER A 118 -4.57 7.64 -5.34
CA SER A 118 -4.08 6.50 -6.12
C SER A 118 -4.91 5.22 -5.90
N THR A 119 -5.57 5.07 -4.74
CA THR A 119 -6.54 3.99 -4.51
C THR A 119 -7.81 4.20 -5.32
N ASN A 120 -8.35 5.44 -5.33
CA ASN A 120 -9.50 5.79 -6.16
C ASN A 120 -9.22 5.58 -7.65
N GLU A 121 -8.02 5.90 -8.12
CA GLU A 121 -7.62 5.65 -9.51
C GLU A 121 -7.75 4.17 -9.88
N LEU A 122 -7.21 3.26 -9.05
CA LEU A 122 -7.39 1.83 -9.30
C LEU A 122 -8.87 1.44 -9.23
N VAL A 123 -9.63 1.96 -8.25
CA VAL A 123 -11.06 1.64 -8.12
C VAL A 123 -11.82 2.00 -9.39
N GLU A 124 -11.54 3.14 -10.02
CA GLU A 124 -12.14 3.50 -11.31
C GLU A 124 -11.71 2.57 -12.46
N GLU A 125 -10.46 2.11 -12.48
CA GLU A 125 -10.02 1.09 -13.45
C GLU A 125 -10.78 -0.22 -13.28
N LEU A 126 -10.90 -0.71 -12.03
CA LEU A 126 -11.57 -1.97 -11.75
C LEU A 126 -13.08 -1.90 -12.04
N LYS A 127 -13.72 -0.75 -11.81
CA LYS A 127 -15.11 -0.51 -12.24
C LYS A 127 -15.28 -0.63 -13.75
N ALA A 128 -14.25 -0.27 -14.52
CA ALA A 128 -14.23 -0.43 -15.97
C ALA A 128 -13.80 -1.84 -16.44
N ASN A 129 -13.53 -2.77 -15.52
CA ASN A 129 -12.87 -4.06 -15.80
C ASN A 129 -11.52 -3.89 -16.52
N GLU A 130 -10.77 -2.87 -16.10
CA GLU A 130 -9.43 -2.58 -16.58
C GLU A 130 -8.40 -2.73 -15.45
N LEU A 131 -7.17 -3.03 -15.83
CA LEU A 131 -5.99 -2.89 -15.00
C LEU A 131 -4.83 -2.51 -15.91
N LYS A 132 -4.42 -1.25 -15.85
CA LYS A 132 -3.30 -0.76 -16.64
C LYS A 132 -2.00 -1.37 -16.12
N SER A 133 -1.19 -1.89 -17.03
CA SER A 133 0.14 -2.37 -16.66
C SER A 133 1.03 -1.20 -16.32
N ARG A 134 1.61 -1.22 -15.13
CA ARG A 134 2.42 -0.14 -14.55
C ARG A 134 3.87 -0.54 -14.38
N PHE A 135 4.12 -1.83 -14.19
CA PHE A 135 5.43 -2.35 -13.86
C PHE A 135 5.83 -3.38 -14.93
N ARG A 136 6.83 -3.04 -15.75
CA ARG A 136 7.43 -3.91 -16.76
C ARG A 136 8.94 -3.88 -16.64
#